data_AF-A0A9X8ZZ41-F1
#
_entry.id   AF-A0A9X8ZZ41-F1
#
_cell.length_a   1.000
_cell.length_b   1.000
_cell.length_c   1.000
_cell.angle_alpha   90.00
_cell.angle_beta   90.00
_cell.angle_gamma   90.00
#
_symmetry.space_group_name_H-M   'P 1'
#
loop_
_entity.id
_entity.type
_entity.pdbx_description
1 polymer ?
#
loop_
_entity_poly.entity_id
_entity_poly.type
_entity_poly.pdbx_seq_one_letter_code
_entity_poly.pdbx_strand_id
1 'polypeptide(L)'
;YKQARGKGGFIRANWDEVLQLVSASLLYTVMKYGPDRNVGFSPIPAMSMLSHAAGSRFMQLMGGPMLSFYDWYADLPPASPQIWGDQTDVPESSDWY
;
A
#
# COMPACT_ATOMS: atom_id res chain seq x y z
N TYR A 1 -11.29 8.29 20.19
CA TYR A 1 -9.96 7.85 19.71
C TYR A 1 -9.34 8.77 18.64
N LYS A 2 -10.07 9.21 17.59
CA LYS A 2 -9.48 9.99 16.48
C LYS A 2 -8.69 11.25 16.90
N GLN A 3 -9.23 12.05 17.83
CA GLN A 3 -8.59 13.30 18.32
C GLN A 3 -7.30 13.08 19.14
N ALA A 4 -6.97 11.84 19.49
CA ALA A 4 -5.75 11.49 20.22
C ALA A 4 -4.56 11.10 19.31
N ARG A 5 -4.77 10.95 17.99
CA ARG A 5 -3.70 10.63 17.04
C ARG A 5 -2.61 11.71 17.07
N GLY A 6 -1.34 11.30 17.15
CA GLY A 6 -0.18 12.21 17.19
C GLY A 6 0.13 12.84 18.56
N LYS A 7 -0.57 12.42 19.63
CA LYS A 7 -0.41 12.99 20.99
C LYS A 7 0.24 12.03 22.00
N GLY A 8 0.84 10.93 21.55
CA GLY A 8 1.40 9.89 22.43
C GLY A 8 0.32 9.04 23.13
N GLY A 9 0.68 8.44 24.26
CA GLY A 9 -0.25 7.61 25.06
C GLY A 9 -0.42 6.16 24.57
N PHE A 10 0.57 5.63 23.85
CA PHE A 10 0.55 4.21 23.46
C PHE A 10 0.68 3.31 24.69
N ILE A 11 -0.10 2.25 24.69
CA ILE A 11 -0.01 1.16 25.65
C ILE A 11 0.38 -0.11 24.90
N ARG A 12 1.13 -1.00 25.57
CA ARG A 12 1.46 -2.31 25.00
C ARG A 12 0.18 -3.13 24.86
N ALA A 13 0.00 -3.75 23.69
CA ALA A 13 -1.07 -4.70 23.40
C ALA A 13 -0.49 -6.08 23.07
N ASN A 14 -1.35 -7.10 23.03
CA ASN A 14 -1.01 -8.44 22.57
C ASN A 14 -1.51 -8.67 21.13
N TRP A 15 -0.97 -9.68 20.46
CA TRP A 15 -1.30 -9.97 19.06
C TRP A 15 -2.78 -10.33 18.87
N ASP A 16 -3.33 -11.19 19.70
CA ASP A 16 -4.71 -11.68 19.55
C ASP A 16 -5.73 -10.54 19.65
N GLU A 17 -5.53 -9.62 20.60
CA GLU A 17 -6.35 -8.43 20.80
C GLU A 17 -6.33 -7.51 19.56
N VAL A 18 -5.14 -7.19 19.06
CA VAL A 18 -5.01 -6.28 17.91
C VAL A 18 -5.52 -6.93 16.62
N LEU A 19 -5.28 -8.22 16.42
CA LEU A 19 -5.79 -8.97 15.27
C LEU A 19 -7.31 -9.04 15.27
N GLN A 20 -7.93 -9.29 16.43
CA GLN A 20 -9.39 -9.28 16.56
C GLN A 20 -9.97 -7.89 16.26
N LEU A 21 -9.34 -6.81 16.76
CA LEU A 21 -9.79 -5.45 16.50
C LEU A 21 -9.69 -5.08 15.02
N VAL A 22 -8.55 -5.34 14.39
CA VAL A 22 -8.31 -5.02 12.97
C VAL A 22 -9.26 -5.82 12.08
N SER A 23 -9.37 -7.14 12.30
CA SER A 23 -10.27 -8.01 11.52
C SER A 23 -11.74 -7.60 11.65
N ALA A 24 -12.23 -7.30 12.86
CA ALA A 24 -13.59 -6.83 13.07
C ALA A 24 -13.87 -5.50 12.34
N SER A 25 -12.91 -4.57 12.38
CA SER A 25 -13.00 -3.29 11.66
C SER A 25 -13.05 -3.49 10.15
N LEU A 26 -12.18 -4.33 9.60
CA LEU A 26 -12.14 -4.63 8.16
C LEU A 26 -13.45 -5.28 7.69
N LEU A 27 -13.92 -6.31 8.41
CA LEU A 27 -15.16 -7.02 8.09
C LEU A 27 -16.38 -6.12 8.20
N TYR A 28 -16.50 -5.34 9.29
CA TYR A 28 -17.59 -4.37 9.45
C TYR A 28 -17.65 -3.39 8.28
N THR A 29 -16.49 -2.87 7.88
CA THR A 29 -16.38 -1.91 6.78
C THR A 29 -16.81 -2.54 5.45
N VAL A 30 -16.33 -3.76 5.16
CA VAL A 30 -16.72 -4.50 3.96
C VAL A 30 -18.23 -4.74 3.93
N MET A 31 -18.81 -5.28 5.01
CA MET A 31 -20.23 -5.63 5.05
C MET A 31 -21.15 -4.42 4.99
N LYS A 32 -20.75 -3.28 5.56
CA LYS A 32 -21.60 -2.10 5.66
C LYS A 32 -21.43 -1.12 4.49
N TYR A 33 -20.22 -1.01 3.95
CA TYR A 33 -19.88 0.06 3.00
C TYR A 33 -19.24 -0.44 1.70
N GLY A 34 -18.84 -1.70 1.63
CA GLY A 34 -18.12 -2.28 0.50
C GLY A 34 -16.62 -2.46 0.77
N PRO A 35 -15.98 -3.41 0.08
CA PRO A 35 -14.59 -3.78 0.33
C PRO A 35 -13.60 -2.67 -0.07
N ASP A 36 -13.96 -1.83 -1.03
CA ASP A 36 -13.16 -0.70 -1.52
C ASP A 36 -13.02 0.47 -0.52
N ARG A 37 -13.70 0.40 0.64
CA ARG A 37 -13.50 1.33 1.77
C ARG A 37 -12.34 0.92 2.68
N ASN A 38 -11.76 -0.27 2.47
CA ASN A 38 -10.49 -0.67 3.06
C ASN A 38 -9.39 -0.47 2.02
N VAL A 39 -8.39 0.37 2.32
CA VAL A 39 -7.31 0.72 1.39
C VAL A 39 -5.95 0.29 1.94
N GLY A 40 -5.07 -0.18 1.07
CA GLY A 40 -3.69 -0.51 1.39
C GLY A 40 -2.70 0.42 0.68
N PHE A 41 -1.64 0.82 1.37
CA PHE A 41 -0.52 1.57 0.80
C PHE A 41 0.79 0.90 1.19
N SER A 42 1.55 0.42 0.21
CA SER A 42 2.88 -0.13 0.38
C SER A 42 3.66 0.14 -0.91
N PRO A 43 4.70 1.00 -0.89
CA PRO A 43 5.40 1.40 -2.10
C PRO A 43 6.49 0.39 -2.51
N ILE A 44 7.03 0.57 -3.72
CA ILE A 44 8.29 -0.02 -4.23
C ILE A 44 8.46 -1.51 -3.90
N PRO A 45 7.77 -2.41 -4.64
CA PRO A 45 7.91 -3.86 -4.43
C PRO A 45 9.33 -4.39 -4.69
N ALA A 46 10.11 -3.73 -5.56
CA ALA A 46 11.46 -4.17 -5.93
C ALA A 46 12.44 -4.25 -4.75
N MET A 47 12.24 -3.45 -3.69
CA MET A 47 13.11 -3.45 -2.51
C MET A 47 12.84 -4.64 -1.56
N SER A 48 11.61 -5.17 -1.53
CA SER A 48 11.22 -6.26 -0.63
C SER A 48 9.93 -6.96 -1.10
N MET A 49 10.06 -7.75 -2.16
CA MET A 49 8.91 -8.29 -2.92
C MET A 49 7.89 -9.02 -2.05
N LEU A 50 8.34 -9.91 -1.15
CA LEU A 50 7.44 -10.69 -0.29
C LEU A 50 6.76 -9.84 0.78
N SER A 51 7.46 -8.84 1.33
CA SER A 51 6.90 -7.91 2.31
C SER A 51 5.79 -7.06 1.69
N HIS A 52 5.99 -6.57 0.47
CA HIS A 52 4.96 -5.88 -0.30
C HIS A 52 3.79 -6.82 -0.65
N ALA A 53 4.11 -8.02 -1.15
CA ALA A 53 3.11 -9.01 -1.59
C ALA A 53 2.20 -9.49 -0.46
N ALA A 54 2.68 -9.55 0.79
CA ALA A 54 1.88 -9.96 1.94
C ALA A 54 0.66 -9.05 2.13
N GLY A 55 0.87 -7.73 2.11
CA GLY A 55 -0.21 -6.75 2.24
C GLY A 55 -1.08 -6.67 0.99
N SER A 56 -0.45 -6.63 -0.20
CA SER A 56 -1.20 -6.47 -1.45
C SER A 56 -2.09 -7.67 -1.77
N ARG A 57 -1.62 -8.90 -1.54
CA ARG A 57 -2.42 -10.11 -1.69
C ARG A 57 -3.60 -10.13 -0.71
N PHE A 58 -3.38 -9.75 0.56
CA PHE A 58 -4.45 -9.67 1.55
C PHE A 58 -5.56 -8.69 1.12
N MET A 59 -5.18 -7.47 0.71
CA MET A 59 -6.14 -6.46 0.27
C MET A 59 -6.88 -6.87 -1.01
N GLN A 60 -6.18 -7.44 -1.99
CA GLN A 60 -6.81 -7.92 -3.23
C GLN A 60 -7.81 -9.06 -2.97
N LEU A 61 -7.48 -10.02 -2.10
CA LEU A 61 -8.41 -11.10 -1.72
C LEU A 61 -9.63 -10.57 -0.96
N MET A 62 -9.47 -9.51 -0.17
CA MET A 62 -10.57 -8.81 0.50
C MET A 62 -11.38 -7.91 -0.44
N GLY A 63 -10.91 -7.64 -1.66
CA GLY A 63 -11.52 -6.73 -2.63
C GLY A 63 -11.22 -5.24 -2.42
N GLY A 64 -10.24 -4.91 -1.57
CA GLY A 64 -9.81 -3.53 -1.29
C GLY A 64 -8.69 -3.08 -2.23
N PRO A 65 -8.64 -1.79 -2.64
CA PRO A 65 -7.62 -1.29 -3.54
C PRO A 65 -6.25 -1.18 -2.86
N MET A 66 -5.22 -1.46 -3.65
CA MET A 66 -3.85 -1.04 -3.38
C MET A 66 -3.58 0.29 -4.09
N LEU A 67 -3.11 1.27 -3.34
CA LEU A 67 -2.79 2.60 -3.86
C LEU A 67 -1.45 2.59 -4.61
N SER A 68 -1.36 3.38 -5.69
CA SER A 68 -0.14 3.57 -6.47
C SER A 68 0.91 4.37 -5.69
N PHE A 69 2.16 4.32 -6.15
CA PHE A 69 3.26 5.04 -5.52
C PHE A 69 4.13 5.82 -6.53
N TYR A 70 4.36 5.30 -7.72
CA TYR A 70 5.37 5.85 -8.64
C TYR A 70 4.97 7.22 -9.20
N ASP A 71 3.70 7.36 -9.56
CA ASP A 71 3.04 8.62 -9.90
C ASP A 71 2.93 9.56 -8.69
N TRP A 72 2.51 9.03 -7.54
CA TRP A 72 2.35 9.82 -6.31
C TRP A 72 3.67 10.42 -5.80
N TYR A 73 4.77 9.70 -5.95
CA TYR A 73 6.11 10.16 -5.59
C TYR A 73 6.73 11.09 -6.62
N ALA A 74 6.06 11.31 -7.76
CA ALA A 74 6.60 12.03 -8.91
C ALA A 74 7.87 11.38 -9.50
N ASP A 75 8.06 10.08 -9.29
CA ASP A 75 9.14 9.31 -9.89
C ASP A 75 8.76 8.77 -11.27
N LEU A 76 7.45 8.62 -11.56
CA LEU A 76 6.95 8.35 -12.90
C LEU A 76 7.21 9.56 -13.80
N PRO A 77 8.06 9.45 -14.84
CA PRO A 77 8.24 10.52 -15.81
C PRO A 77 7.09 10.44 -16.83
N PRO A 78 6.09 11.36 -16.83
CA PRO A 78 4.92 11.22 -17.72
C PRO A 78 5.29 11.24 -19.21
N ALA A 79 6.45 11.81 -19.54
CA ALA A 79 7.00 11.78 -20.88
C ALA A 79 7.28 10.35 -21.38
N SER A 80 7.66 9.40 -20.52
CA SER A 80 7.97 8.04 -20.96
C SER A 80 6.75 7.32 -21.55
N PRO A 81 5.60 7.25 -20.85
CA PRO A 81 4.38 6.72 -21.44
C PRO A 81 3.88 7.50 -22.66
N GLN A 82 4.10 8.83 -22.70
CA GLN A 82 3.67 9.67 -23.83
C GLN A 82 4.46 9.42 -25.12
N ILE A 83 5.77 9.17 -25.01
CA ILE A 83 6.65 8.99 -26.17
C ILE A 83 6.78 7.52 -26.56
N TRP A 84 6.90 6.63 -25.57
CA TRP A 84 7.24 5.23 -25.80
C TRP A 84 6.15 4.24 -25.39
N GLY A 85 5.10 4.69 -24.71
CA GLY A 85 4.08 3.78 -24.16
C GLY A 85 4.60 2.89 -23.03
N ASP A 86 5.76 3.20 -22.45
CA ASP A 86 6.41 2.46 -21.37
C ASP A 86 6.37 3.26 -20.05
N GLN A 87 6.23 2.57 -18.91
CA GLN A 87 6.23 3.21 -17.60
C GLN A 87 7.54 3.96 -17.33
N THR A 88 8.66 3.23 -17.39
CA THR A 88 10.05 3.70 -17.28
C THR A 88 10.95 2.53 -17.64
N ASP A 89 11.86 2.74 -18.57
CA ASP A 89 13.02 1.88 -18.79
C ASP A 89 14.26 2.77 -18.97
N VAL A 90 15.38 2.37 -18.36
CA VAL A 90 16.65 3.11 -18.39
C VAL A 90 17.80 2.11 -18.48
N PRO A 91 18.91 2.46 -19.17
CA PRO A 91 20.08 1.59 -19.22
C PRO A 91 20.68 1.36 -17.83
N GLU A 92 21.35 0.21 -17.65
CA GLU A 92 22.08 -0.06 -16.42
C GLU A 92 23.22 0.97 -16.26
N SER A 93 23.68 1.21 -15.03
CA SER A 93 24.83 2.07 -14.78
C SER A 93 26.13 1.62 -15.47
N SER A 94 26.19 0.36 -15.93
CA SER A 94 27.31 -0.20 -16.68
C SER A 94 27.42 0.34 -18.11
N ASP A 95 26.32 0.82 -18.69
CA ASP A 95 26.24 1.32 -20.08
C ASP A 95 26.57 2.83 -20.22
N TRP A 96 27.09 3.48 -19.18
CA TRP A 96 27.38 4.93 -19.20
C TRP A 96 28.61 5.33 -20.03
N TYR A 97 29.54 4.39 -20.27
CA TYR A 97 30.80 4.55 -21.02
C TYR A 97 31.00 3.42 -22.01
#